data_AF-A0A2T0B3M1-F1
#
_entry.id   AF-A0A2T0B3M1-F1
#
_cell.length_a   1.000
_cell.length_b   1.000
_cell.length_c   1.000
_cell.angle_alpha   90.00
_cell.angle_beta   90.00
_cell.angle_gamma   90.00
#
_symmetry.space_group_name_H-M   'P 1'
#
loop_
_entity.id
_entity.type
_entity.pdbx_description
1 polymer ?
#
loop_
_entity_poly.entity_id
_entity_poly.type
_entity_poly.pdbx_seq_one_letter_code
_entity_poly.pdbx_strand_id
1 'polypeptide(L)'
;MKGTVVATWIRTCRKLYDDNTVDKAMQFIGWDSNRIFTPAENVDDKKVKEVIGYIAKEKNIGIGDLWRKIGKDNIIAFHKDFPAFFDHENLYSFFRSLFDVHVVMTKKFPGAKPPLVTIEPISNNEAIFFYKSDRAMFDYFLGLTDGSKEYFKENIDVQEIERTENSLKLKLKFENDIYFKKVFKFNKLMSLGFIKDISGKVAILTFLISFICNIVIIGPNSIIKSLVSSLVTSIIVYIPTSLLMRPKEYIKTELERITENKYLEDGDIATGDFFEELFRLIKGHKNVIKKDFVGFKGVTDEMNTFVDNINGISNSMNHTSEEISGVVEQVAIVQLVKQRIQNMQLLF
;
A
#
# COMPACT_ATOMS: atom_id res chain seq x y z
N MET A 1 -11.41 0.49 -16.70
CA MET A 1 -11.54 0.50 -15.22
C MET A 1 -11.67 -0.93 -14.72
N LYS A 2 -11.21 -1.25 -13.51
CA LYS A 2 -11.44 -2.60 -12.95
C LYS A 2 -12.87 -2.76 -12.46
N GLY A 3 -13.45 -3.94 -12.67
CA GLY A 3 -14.84 -4.26 -12.30
C GLY A 3 -15.14 -4.00 -10.82
N THR A 4 -14.25 -4.40 -9.91
CA THR A 4 -14.39 -4.14 -8.46
C THR A 4 -14.59 -2.66 -8.16
N VAL A 5 -13.81 -1.77 -8.79
CA VAL A 5 -13.89 -0.33 -8.54
C VAL A 5 -15.22 0.23 -9.05
N VAL A 6 -15.68 -0.23 -10.22
CA VAL A 6 -16.97 0.16 -10.79
C VAL A 6 -18.12 -0.33 -9.91
N ALA A 7 -18.05 -1.57 -9.40
CA ALA A 7 -19.04 -2.09 -8.46
C ALA A 7 -19.19 -1.18 -7.23
N THR A 8 -18.06 -0.75 -6.65
CA THR A 8 -18.07 0.16 -5.50
C THR A 8 -18.73 1.48 -5.85
N TRP A 9 -18.41 2.08 -7.01
CA TRP A 9 -19.04 3.33 -7.45
C TRP A 9 -20.54 3.21 -7.68
N ILE A 10 -21.00 2.16 -8.36
CA ILE A 10 -22.43 1.90 -8.59
C ILE A 10 -23.16 1.71 -7.26
N ARG A 11 -22.58 0.95 -6.31
CA ARG A 11 -23.13 0.77 -4.97
C ARG A 11 -23.22 2.09 -4.19
N THR A 12 -22.19 2.93 -4.28
CA THR A 12 -22.18 4.27 -3.70
C THR A 12 -23.25 5.17 -4.33
N CYS A 13 -23.41 5.14 -5.65
CA CYS A 13 -24.47 5.88 -6.33
C CYS A 13 -25.87 5.44 -5.89
N ARG A 14 -26.12 4.13 -5.73
CA ARG A 14 -27.41 3.60 -5.23
C ARG A 14 -27.71 4.10 -3.83
N LYS A 15 -26.71 4.10 -2.94
CA LYS A 15 -26.82 4.64 -1.57
C LYS A 15 -27.13 6.14 -1.56
N LEU A 16 -26.51 6.93 -2.44
CA LEU A 16 -26.66 8.39 -2.46
C LEU A 16 -27.92 8.87 -3.20
N TYR A 17 -28.36 8.14 -4.24
CA TYR A 17 -29.31 8.65 -5.24
C TYR A 17 -30.38 7.66 -5.68
N ASP A 18 -30.66 6.62 -4.88
CA ASP A 18 -31.67 5.58 -5.12
C ASP A 18 -31.40 4.59 -6.26
N ASP A 19 -31.99 3.40 -6.14
CA ASP A 19 -31.81 2.30 -7.11
C ASP A 19 -32.39 2.63 -8.48
N ASN A 20 -33.56 3.26 -8.53
CA ASN A 20 -34.27 3.57 -9.78
C ASN A 20 -33.43 4.48 -10.69
N THR A 21 -32.79 5.50 -10.12
CA THR A 21 -31.91 6.41 -10.85
C THR A 21 -30.72 5.68 -11.46
N VAL A 22 -30.10 4.80 -10.69
CA VAL A 22 -28.94 4.02 -11.14
C VAL A 22 -29.35 2.97 -12.18
N ASP A 23 -30.50 2.31 -12.00
CA ASP A 23 -31.05 1.33 -12.94
C ASP A 23 -31.29 1.96 -14.32
N LYS A 24 -31.90 3.14 -14.37
CA LYS A 24 -32.09 3.90 -15.61
C LYS A 24 -30.76 4.24 -16.28
N ALA A 25 -29.77 4.68 -15.49
CA ALA A 25 -28.45 5.03 -16.01
C ALA A 25 -27.71 3.82 -16.58
N MET A 26 -27.83 2.66 -15.94
CA MET A 26 -27.26 1.40 -16.42
C MET A 26 -27.95 0.93 -17.70
N GLN A 27 -29.28 0.95 -17.72
CA GLN A 27 -30.07 0.58 -18.90
C GLN A 27 -29.80 1.49 -20.10
N PHE A 28 -29.62 2.80 -19.86
CA PHE A 28 -29.32 3.79 -20.90
C PHE A 28 -28.08 3.42 -21.74
N ILE A 29 -27.07 2.78 -21.13
CA ILE A 29 -25.85 2.34 -21.83
C ILE A 29 -25.86 0.84 -22.19
N GLY A 30 -27.03 0.18 -22.06
CA GLY A 30 -27.23 -1.23 -22.36
C GLY A 30 -26.65 -2.19 -21.32
N TRP A 31 -26.51 -1.78 -20.06
CA TRP A 31 -26.23 -2.70 -18.95
C TRP A 31 -27.52 -3.19 -18.32
N ASP A 32 -27.53 -4.46 -17.92
CA ASP A 32 -28.58 -5.01 -17.08
C ASP A 32 -28.56 -4.32 -15.70
N SER A 33 -29.72 -3.95 -15.17
CA SER A 33 -29.86 -3.25 -13.88
C SER A 33 -29.28 -4.06 -12.71
N ASN A 34 -29.31 -5.39 -12.81
CA ASN A 34 -28.78 -6.33 -11.83
C ASN A 34 -27.39 -6.86 -12.22
N ARG A 35 -26.71 -6.22 -13.18
CA ARG A 35 -25.36 -6.62 -13.57
C ARG A 35 -24.41 -6.61 -12.36
N ILE A 36 -23.80 -7.76 -12.12
CA ILE A 36 -22.73 -7.92 -11.13
C ILE A 36 -21.39 -7.72 -11.84
N PHE A 37 -20.54 -6.84 -11.31
CA PHE A 37 -19.18 -6.68 -11.81
C PHE A 37 -18.21 -7.58 -11.03
N THR A 38 -17.47 -8.40 -11.76
CA THR A 38 -16.49 -9.35 -11.23
C THR A 38 -15.13 -8.68 -10.97
N PRO A 39 -14.30 -9.20 -10.04
CA PRO A 39 -12.96 -8.67 -9.82
C PRO A 39 -11.99 -8.84 -10.99
N ALA A 40 -12.23 -9.84 -11.86
CA ALA A 40 -11.37 -10.14 -13.00
C ALA A 40 -11.64 -9.23 -14.21
N GLU A 41 -12.87 -8.69 -14.35
CA GLU A 41 -13.23 -7.95 -15.55
C GLU A 41 -12.61 -6.54 -15.62
N ASN A 42 -12.47 -6.06 -16.87
CA ASN A 42 -12.18 -4.68 -17.19
C ASN A 42 -13.41 -4.05 -17.85
N VAL A 43 -13.88 -2.94 -17.30
CA VAL A 43 -15.00 -2.16 -17.79
C VAL A 43 -14.47 -0.97 -18.59
N ASP A 44 -15.08 -0.65 -19.74
CA ASP A 44 -14.71 0.51 -20.55
C ASP A 44 -14.89 1.83 -19.78
N ASP A 45 -13.82 2.64 -19.71
CA ASP A 45 -13.82 3.94 -19.03
C ASP A 45 -14.88 4.89 -19.61
N LYS A 46 -15.16 4.81 -20.92
CA LYS A 46 -16.18 5.65 -21.58
C LYS A 46 -17.57 5.33 -21.06
N LYS A 47 -17.93 4.05 -20.98
CA LYS A 47 -19.22 3.59 -20.44
C LYS A 47 -19.42 4.02 -18.98
N VAL A 48 -18.37 3.94 -18.16
CA VAL A 48 -18.46 4.41 -16.77
C VAL A 48 -18.73 5.92 -16.72
N LYS A 49 -18.04 6.73 -17.53
CA LYS A 49 -18.27 8.18 -17.59
C LYS A 49 -19.70 8.51 -18.04
N GLU A 50 -20.24 7.75 -19.00
CA GLU A 50 -21.62 7.94 -19.49
C GLU A 50 -22.66 7.63 -18.41
N VAL A 51 -22.51 6.55 -17.65
CA VAL A 51 -23.42 6.21 -16.52
C VAL A 51 -23.40 7.30 -15.46
N ILE A 52 -22.22 7.70 -15.00
CA ILE A 52 -22.09 8.73 -13.97
C ILE A 52 -22.61 10.08 -14.47
N GLY A 53 -22.34 10.41 -15.74
CA GLY A 53 -22.86 11.61 -16.39
C GLY A 53 -24.39 11.62 -16.48
N TYR A 54 -25.02 10.47 -16.75
CA TYR A 54 -26.47 10.32 -16.75
C TYR A 54 -27.04 10.58 -15.35
N ILE A 55 -26.47 9.97 -14.31
CA ILE A 55 -26.91 10.16 -12.91
C ILE A 55 -26.79 11.63 -12.50
N ALA A 56 -25.68 12.28 -12.84
CA ALA A 56 -25.45 13.70 -12.58
C ALA A 56 -26.56 14.56 -13.21
N LYS A 57 -26.92 14.27 -14.47
CA LYS A 57 -27.95 15.00 -15.20
C LYS A 57 -29.35 14.77 -14.61
N GLU A 58 -29.73 13.52 -14.34
CA GLU A 58 -31.05 13.17 -13.78
C GLU A 58 -31.27 13.82 -12.40
N LYS A 59 -30.21 13.94 -11.59
CA LYS A 59 -30.27 14.57 -10.25
C LYS A 59 -29.89 16.06 -10.25
N ASN A 60 -29.65 16.65 -11.42
CA ASN A 60 -29.26 18.06 -11.58
C ASN A 60 -28.04 18.48 -10.72
N ILE A 61 -26.98 17.68 -10.75
CA ILE A 61 -25.74 17.88 -9.99
C ILE A 61 -24.58 18.05 -10.96
N GLY A 62 -23.61 18.89 -10.63
CA GLY A 62 -22.35 18.95 -11.36
C GLY A 62 -21.65 17.59 -11.36
N ILE A 63 -21.11 17.17 -12.52
CA ILE A 63 -20.42 15.88 -12.63
C ILE A 63 -19.20 15.79 -11.71
N GLY A 64 -18.47 16.89 -11.53
CA GLY A 64 -17.34 16.98 -10.58
C GLY A 64 -17.81 16.80 -9.14
N ASP A 65 -18.89 17.47 -8.74
CA ASP A 65 -19.46 17.33 -7.39
C ASP A 65 -19.92 15.90 -7.11
N LEU A 66 -20.51 15.23 -8.11
CA LEU A 66 -20.87 13.83 -8.02
C LEU A 66 -19.62 12.95 -7.80
N TRP A 67 -18.56 13.14 -8.59
CA TRP A 67 -17.30 12.42 -8.41
C TRP A 67 -16.67 12.65 -7.05
N ARG A 68 -16.72 13.88 -6.53
CA ARG A 68 -16.22 14.22 -5.20
C ARG A 68 -17.02 13.53 -4.09
N LYS A 69 -18.35 13.52 -4.19
CA LYS A 69 -19.23 12.78 -3.27
C LYS A 69 -18.98 11.27 -3.33
N ILE A 70 -18.84 10.71 -4.54
CA ILE A 70 -18.50 9.30 -4.72
C ILE A 70 -17.16 9.00 -4.06
N GLY A 71 -16.11 9.78 -4.32
CA GLY A 71 -14.78 9.60 -3.74
C GLY A 71 -14.81 9.61 -2.21
N LYS A 72 -15.57 10.55 -1.63
CA LYS A 72 -15.71 10.68 -0.19
C LYS A 72 -16.33 9.44 0.46
N ASP A 73 -17.48 8.98 -0.05
CA ASP A 73 -18.14 7.78 0.49
C ASP A 73 -17.35 6.48 0.19
N ASN A 74 -16.56 6.48 -0.90
CA ASN A 74 -15.76 5.32 -1.28
C ASN A 74 -14.71 4.95 -0.23
N ILE A 75 -14.24 5.90 0.58
CA ILE A 75 -13.31 5.61 1.69
C ILE A 75 -13.95 4.65 2.70
N ILE A 76 -15.23 4.85 3.04
CA ILE A 76 -15.97 3.98 3.94
C ILE A 76 -16.16 2.59 3.31
N ALA A 77 -16.48 2.55 2.02
CA ALA A 77 -16.64 1.31 1.29
C ALA A 77 -15.31 0.52 1.19
N PHE A 78 -14.19 1.20 0.91
CA PHE A 78 -12.87 0.59 0.88
C PHE A 78 -12.44 0.10 2.26
N HIS A 79 -12.73 0.82 3.33
CA HIS A 79 -12.45 0.35 4.68
C HIS A 79 -13.24 -0.92 5.02
N LYS A 80 -14.52 -0.98 4.61
CA LYS A 80 -15.34 -2.17 4.81
C LYS A 80 -14.79 -3.40 4.07
N ASP A 81 -14.42 -3.22 2.80
CA ASP A 81 -14.00 -4.32 1.94
C ASP A 81 -12.51 -4.68 2.14
N PHE A 82 -11.68 -3.72 2.57
CA PHE A 82 -10.22 -3.84 2.72
C PHE A 82 -9.70 -3.15 4.00
N PRO A 83 -10.13 -3.56 5.21
CA PRO A 83 -9.81 -2.87 6.46
C PRO A 83 -8.30 -2.79 6.73
N ALA A 84 -7.54 -3.81 6.31
CA ALA A 84 -6.08 -3.87 6.51
C ALA A 84 -5.32 -2.71 5.83
N PHE A 85 -5.85 -2.11 4.75
CA PHE A 85 -5.21 -0.94 4.11
C PHE A 85 -5.44 0.37 4.86
N PHE A 86 -6.27 0.37 5.89
CA PHE A 86 -6.56 1.54 6.72
C PHE A 86 -5.88 1.46 8.09
N ASP A 87 -5.18 0.36 8.38
CA ASP A 87 -4.44 0.16 9.63
C ASP A 87 -3.13 0.95 9.63
N HIS A 88 -3.27 2.27 9.88
CA HIS A 88 -2.18 3.23 9.91
C HIS A 88 -2.33 4.17 11.10
N GLU A 89 -1.20 4.62 11.64
CA GLU A 89 -1.17 5.50 12.81
C GLU A 89 -1.79 6.88 12.55
N ASN A 90 -1.70 7.38 11.31
CA ASN A 90 -2.17 8.71 10.92
C ASN A 90 -2.47 8.80 9.41
N LEU A 91 -3.17 9.87 9.03
CA LEU A 91 -3.59 10.17 7.65
C LEU A 91 -2.41 10.29 6.69
N TYR A 92 -1.30 10.88 7.12
CA TYR A 92 -0.10 10.99 6.29
C TYR A 92 0.46 9.61 5.93
N SER A 93 0.54 8.70 6.90
CA SER A 93 1.03 7.34 6.70
C SER A 93 0.12 6.56 5.74
N PHE A 94 -1.19 6.74 5.86
CA PHE A 94 -2.14 6.19 4.90
C PHE A 94 -1.90 6.73 3.48
N PHE A 95 -1.80 8.04 3.28
CA PHE A 95 -1.52 8.62 1.96
C PHE A 95 -0.17 8.17 1.39
N ARG A 96 0.83 7.98 2.24
CA ARG A 96 2.15 7.47 1.84
C ARG A 96 2.08 6.03 1.33
N SER A 97 1.23 5.20 1.93
CA SER A 97 1.03 3.80 1.51
C SER A 97 0.32 3.66 0.17
N LEU A 98 -0.45 4.66 -0.27
CA LEU A 98 -1.28 4.57 -1.48
C LEU A 98 -0.47 4.23 -2.72
N PHE A 99 0.74 4.76 -2.85
CA PHE A 99 1.63 4.42 -3.97
C PHE A 99 1.89 2.91 -4.03
N ASP A 100 2.30 2.33 -2.91
CA ASP A 100 2.65 0.92 -2.80
C ASP A 100 1.43 0.03 -3.04
N VAL A 101 0.25 0.40 -2.51
CA VAL A 101 -1.01 -0.30 -2.78
C VAL A 101 -1.29 -0.36 -4.27
N HIS A 102 -1.18 0.76 -4.99
CA HIS A 102 -1.41 0.78 -6.44
C HIS A 102 -0.37 -0.04 -7.21
N VAL A 103 0.91 -0.01 -6.79
CA VAL A 103 1.98 -0.82 -7.40
C VAL A 103 1.75 -2.32 -7.18
N VAL A 104 1.34 -2.75 -5.99
CA VAL A 104 1.02 -4.16 -5.72
C VAL A 104 -0.16 -4.62 -6.57
N MET A 105 -1.17 -3.76 -6.74
CA MET A 105 -2.33 -4.07 -7.57
C MET A 105 -1.98 -4.22 -9.06
N THR A 106 -1.00 -3.48 -9.61
CA THR A 106 -0.58 -3.67 -11.01
C THR A 106 0.12 -4.99 -11.24
N LYS A 107 0.91 -5.48 -10.27
CA LYS A 107 1.54 -6.80 -10.35
C LYS A 107 0.49 -7.92 -10.41
N LYS A 108 -0.61 -7.76 -9.67
CA LYS A 108 -1.72 -8.73 -9.66
C LYS A 108 -2.55 -8.70 -10.95
N PHE A 109 -2.66 -7.54 -11.60
CA PHE A 109 -3.52 -7.35 -12.77
C PHE A 109 -2.74 -6.78 -13.98
N PRO A 110 -2.20 -7.64 -14.84
CA PRO A 110 -1.51 -7.21 -16.07
C PRO A 110 -2.37 -6.28 -16.92
N GLY A 111 -1.78 -5.17 -17.39
CA GLY A 111 -2.47 -4.15 -18.18
C GLY A 111 -3.28 -3.13 -17.38
N ALA A 112 -3.29 -3.22 -16.04
CA ALA A 112 -3.86 -2.18 -15.20
C ALA A 112 -3.08 -0.85 -15.36
N LYS A 113 -3.81 0.25 -15.54
CA LYS A 113 -3.26 1.61 -15.63
C LYS A 113 -3.71 2.40 -14.40
N PRO A 114 -3.12 2.23 -13.21
CA PRO A 114 -3.51 3.00 -12.02
C PRO A 114 -3.08 4.47 -12.15
N PRO A 115 -3.63 5.38 -11.34
CA PRO A 115 -3.05 6.70 -11.16
C PRO A 115 -1.69 6.60 -10.44
N LEU A 116 -0.79 7.52 -10.75
CA LEU A 116 0.39 7.79 -9.94
C LEU A 116 -0.03 8.72 -8.80
N VAL A 117 0.05 8.23 -7.56
CA VAL A 117 -0.31 8.97 -6.35
C VAL A 117 0.87 8.90 -5.39
N THR A 118 1.49 10.04 -5.09
CA THR A 118 2.68 10.11 -4.24
C THR A 118 2.58 11.29 -3.28
N ILE A 119 3.09 11.14 -2.06
CA ILE A 119 3.17 12.21 -1.07
C ILE A 119 4.61 12.37 -0.57
N GLU A 120 5.14 13.59 -0.61
CA GLU A 120 6.50 13.89 -0.18
C GLU A 120 6.49 14.99 0.90
N PRO A 121 7.15 14.77 2.05
CA PRO A 121 7.19 15.78 3.11
C PRO A 121 8.14 16.93 2.71
N ILE A 122 7.68 18.17 2.89
CA ILE A 122 8.49 19.38 2.68
C ILE A 122 8.86 20.07 3.99
N SER A 123 8.15 19.78 5.08
CA SER A 123 8.46 20.22 6.45
C SER A 123 8.03 19.15 7.48
N ASN A 124 8.08 19.47 8.77
CA ASN A 124 7.60 18.58 9.82
C ASN A 124 6.09 18.32 9.76
N ASN A 125 5.31 19.25 9.22
CA ASN A 125 3.83 19.17 9.16
C ASN A 125 3.25 19.56 7.79
N GLU A 126 4.08 19.73 6.76
CA GLU A 126 3.62 20.03 5.40
C GLU A 126 4.14 18.99 4.41
N ALA A 127 3.31 18.60 3.45
CA ALA A 127 3.66 17.68 2.38
C ALA A 127 3.07 18.11 1.03
N ILE A 128 3.71 17.66 -0.04
CA ILE A 128 3.20 17.78 -1.41
C ILE A 128 2.52 16.46 -1.77
N PHE A 129 1.23 16.52 -2.06
CA PHE A 129 0.46 15.38 -2.52
C PHE A 129 0.21 15.51 -4.02
N PHE A 130 0.74 14.56 -4.78
CA PHE A 130 0.78 14.58 -6.23
C PHE A 130 -0.05 13.45 -6.81
N TYR A 131 -0.90 13.79 -7.76
CA TYR A 131 -1.72 12.89 -8.54
C TYR A 131 -1.41 13.07 -10.03
N LYS A 132 -1.25 11.97 -10.76
CA LYS A 132 -1.13 11.97 -12.22
C LYS A 132 -1.83 10.75 -12.83
N SER A 133 -2.69 10.98 -13.82
CA SER A 133 -3.35 9.92 -14.58
C SER A 133 -3.92 10.45 -15.88
N ASP A 134 -3.85 9.65 -16.95
CA ASP A 134 -4.51 9.92 -18.23
C ASP A 134 -6.04 10.07 -18.11
N ARG A 135 -6.63 9.58 -17.00
CA ARG A 135 -8.07 9.69 -16.76
C ARG A 135 -8.52 11.04 -16.20
N ALA A 136 -7.59 11.86 -15.68
CA ALA A 136 -7.85 13.18 -15.11
C ALA A 136 -9.03 13.24 -14.09
N MET A 137 -9.21 12.20 -13.27
CA MET A 137 -10.28 12.12 -12.25
C MET A 137 -9.98 12.95 -11.00
N PHE A 138 -9.77 14.26 -11.16
CA PHE A 138 -9.36 15.17 -10.09
C PHE A 138 -10.39 15.27 -8.96
N ASP A 139 -11.66 15.43 -9.28
CA ASP A 139 -12.71 15.60 -8.26
C ASP A 139 -12.89 14.33 -7.41
N TYR A 140 -12.72 13.16 -8.03
CA TYR A 140 -12.73 11.89 -7.32
C TYR A 140 -11.53 11.76 -6.36
N PHE A 141 -10.33 12.16 -6.80
CA PHE A 141 -9.14 12.21 -5.95
C PHE A 141 -9.30 13.18 -4.76
N LEU A 142 -9.86 14.37 -5.00
CA LEU A 142 -10.20 15.33 -3.94
C LEU A 142 -11.24 14.74 -2.98
N GLY A 143 -12.26 14.05 -3.51
CA GLY A 143 -13.27 13.36 -2.71
C GLY A 143 -12.67 12.28 -1.81
N LEU A 144 -11.77 11.45 -2.34
CA LEU A 144 -11.04 10.45 -1.56
C LEU A 144 -10.20 11.12 -0.46
N THR A 145 -9.57 12.25 -0.76
CA THR A 145 -8.81 13.03 0.23
C THR A 145 -9.73 13.51 1.36
N ASP A 146 -10.89 14.08 1.03
CA ASP A 146 -11.90 14.52 2.01
C ASP A 146 -12.44 13.36 2.86
N GLY A 147 -12.76 12.22 2.24
CA GLY A 147 -13.23 11.04 2.96
C GLY A 147 -12.17 10.46 3.90
N SER A 148 -10.90 10.54 3.51
CA SER A 148 -9.77 10.07 4.32
C SER A 148 -9.60 10.95 5.56
N LYS A 149 -9.74 12.27 5.43
CA LYS A 149 -9.73 13.21 6.57
C LYS A 149 -10.79 12.85 7.61
N GLU A 150 -12.01 12.57 7.16
CA GLU A 150 -13.12 12.20 8.06
C GLU A 150 -12.90 10.84 8.73
N TYR A 151 -12.36 9.87 8.01
CA TYR A 151 -12.07 8.55 8.56
C TYR A 151 -11.01 8.60 9.66
N PHE A 152 -9.86 9.23 9.38
CA PHE A 152 -8.75 9.36 10.35
C PHE A 152 -9.01 10.43 11.42
N LYS A 153 -10.10 11.21 11.29
CA LYS A 153 -10.44 12.34 12.17
C LYS A 153 -9.31 13.36 12.27
N GLU A 154 -8.57 13.53 11.18
CA GLU A 154 -7.47 14.48 11.06
C GLU A 154 -7.87 15.58 10.10
N ASN A 155 -7.89 16.81 10.60
CA ASN A 155 -8.06 17.96 9.75
C ASN A 155 -6.71 18.31 9.11
N ILE A 156 -6.76 18.61 7.82
CA ILE A 156 -5.62 19.11 7.06
C ILE A 156 -6.11 20.28 6.21
N ASP A 157 -5.26 21.27 6.06
CA ASP A 157 -5.47 22.32 5.06
C ASP A 157 -4.95 21.82 3.70
N VAL A 158 -5.75 22.06 2.66
CA VAL A 158 -5.52 21.53 1.31
C VAL A 158 -5.52 22.68 0.33
N GLN A 159 -4.34 23.00 -0.21
CA GLN A 159 -4.18 24.07 -1.18
C GLN A 159 -3.73 23.48 -2.53
N GLU A 160 -4.45 23.81 -3.60
CA GLU A 160 -4.01 23.47 -4.96
C GLU A 160 -2.83 24.36 -5.37
N ILE A 161 -1.70 23.75 -5.74
CA ILE A 161 -0.50 24.47 -6.21
C ILE A 161 -0.45 24.51 -7.74
N GLU A 162 -0.79 23.38 -8.37
CA GLU A 162 -0.61 23.19 -9.79
C GLU A 162 -1.62 22.19 -10.32
N ARG A 163 -2.24 22.51 -11.46
CA ARG A 163 -3.12 21.62 -12.21
C ARG A 163 -2.74 21.68 -13.68
N THR A 164 -2.51 20.51 -14.26
CA THR A 164 -2.32 20.31 -15.70
C THR A 164 -3.46 19.47 -16.26
N GLU A 165 -3.44 19.15 -17.55
CA GLU A 165 -4.46 18.30 -18.17
C GLU A 165 -4.57 16.90 -17.53
N ASN A 166 -3.47 16.36 -17.01
CA ASN A 166 -3.41 14.99 -16.47
C ASN A 166 -2.81 14.88 -15.06
N SER A 167 -2.47 16.00 -14.41
CA SER A 167 -1.87 15.99 -13.08
C SER A 167 -2.39 17.09 -12.18
N LEU A 168 -2.35 16.83 -10.87
CA LEU A 168 -2.79 17.73 -9.82
C LEU A 168 -1.80 17.65 -8.66
N LYS A 169 -1.32 18.80 -8.20
CA LYS A 169 -0.40 18.93 -7.07
C LYS A 169 -1.05 19.76 -5.97
N LEU A 170 -1.15 19.17 -4.79
CA LEU A 170 -1.74 19.78 -3.60
C LEU A 170 -0.66 19.98 -2.54
N LYS A 171 -0.68 21.14 -1.87
CA LYS A 171 0.01 21.35 -0.60
C LYS A 171 -0.92 20.92 0.51
N LEU A 172 -0.49 19.96 1.32
CA LEU A 172 -1.20 19.53 2.51
C LEU A 172 -0.47 20.09 3.73
N LYS A 173 -1.22 20.66 4.67
CA LYS A 173 -0.69 21.03 5.99
C LYS A 173 -1.46 20.27 7.07
N PHE A 174 -0.73 19.49 7.84
CA PHE A 174 -1.22 18.62 8.89
C PHE A 174 -1.18 19.34 10.25
N GLU A 175 -2.11 18.98 11.13
CA GLU A 175 -2.13 19.50 12.52
C GLU A 175 -0.98 18.94 13.35
N ASN A 176 -0.62 17.67 13.13
CA ASN A 176 0.45 16.97 13.82
C ASN A 176 1.71 16.83 12.96
N ASP A 177 2.85 16.57 13.61
CA ASP A 177 4.10 16.30 12.92
C ASP A 177 4.02 14.96 12.16
N ILE A 178 4.24 15.00 10.85
CA ILE A 178 4.20 13.85 9.93
C ILE A 178 5.57 13.19 9.72
N TYR A 179 6.65 13.85 10.14
CA TYR A 179 8.01 13.42 9.81
C TYR A 179 9.03 13.73 10.91
N PHE A 180 9.73 12.69 11.38
CA PHE A 180 10.85 12.79 12.32
C PHE A 180 12.20 12.60 11.62
N LYS A 181 12.83 13.70 11.16
CA LYS A 181 14.25 13.65 10.76
C LYS A 181 15.16 13.92 11.93
N LYS A 182 15.65 12.86 12.58
CA LYS A 182 16.65 13.03 13.65
C LYS A 182 18.03 13.29 13.05
N VAL A 183 18.48 14.55 13.09
CA VAL A 183 19.81 14.95 12.64
C VAL A 183 20.76 15.00 13.83
N PHE A 184 21.74 14.10 13.87
CA PHE A 184 22.82 14.14 14.84
C PHE A 184 23.87 15.19 14.41
N LYS A 185 23.69 16.43 14.86
CA LYS A 185 24.50 17.59 14.46
C LYS A 185 26.00 17.37 14.68
N PHE A 186 26.40 16.78 15.82
CA PHE A 186 27.79 16.45 16.12
C PHE A 186 28.38 15.45 15.11
N ASN A 187 27.67 14.37 14.81
CA ASN A 187 28.12 13.35 13.86
C ASN A 187 28.25 13.91 12.43
N LYS A 188 27.39 14.87 12.06
CA LYS A 188 27.43 15.55 10.77
C LYS A 188 28.61 16.54 10.69
N LEU A 189 28.86 17.29 11.76
CA LEU A 189 30.01 18.20 11.86
C LEU A 189 31.33 17.44 11.72
N MET A 190 31.48 16.33 12.45
CA MET A 190 32.70 15.50 12.45
C MET A 190 32.93 14.76 11.13
N SER A 191 31.95 14.72 10.22
CA SER A 191 32.15 14.14 8.88
C SER A 191 32.99 15.03 7.95
N LEU A 192 33.14 16.34 8.25
CA LEU A 192 33.89 17.32 7.43
C LEU A 192 33.57 17.30 5.92
N GLY A 193 32.43 16.72 5.52
CA GLY A 193 31.99 16.54 4.13
C GLY A 193 32.41 15.23 3.44
N PHE A 194 33.51 14.59 3.84
CA PHE A 194 34.08 13.42 3.12
C PHE A 194 34.22 12.15 3.98
N ILE A 195 34.19 12.26 5.31
CA ILE A 195 34.44 11.13 6.21
C ILE A 195 33.13 10.50 6.64
N LYS A 196 32.92 9.27 6.17
CA LYS A 196 31.72 8.48 6.48
C LYS A 196 31.96 7.47 7.60
N ASP A 197 33.18 6.93 7.71
CA ASP A 197 33.52 5.90 8.70
C ASP A 197 33.69 6.46 10.12
N ILE A 198 33.20 5.72 11.12
CA ILE A 198 33.28 6.13 12.54
C ILE A 198 34.73 6.17 13.02
N SER A 199 35.55 5.18 12.62
CA SER A 199 36.96 5.10 13.03
C SER A 199 37.75 6.33 12.54
N GLY A 200 37.46 6.81 11.33
CA GLY A 200 38.04 8.06 10.80
C GLY A 200 37.64 9.30 11.61
N LYS A 201 36.37 9.39 12.04
CA LYS A 201 35.90 10.50 12.89
C LYS A 201 36.59 10.50 14.26
N VAL A 202 36.72 9.32 14.88
CA VAL A 202 37.41 9.16 16.16
C VAL A 202 38.89 9.50 16.03
N ALA A 203 39.55 9.06 14.95
CA ALA A 203 40.95 9.36 14.69
C ALA A 203 41.22 10.88 14.57
N ILE A 204 40.36 11.62 13.88
CA ILE A 204 40.47 13.09 13.77
C ILE A 204 40.21 13.78 15.09
N LEU A 205 39.18 13.34 15.82
CA LEU A 205 38.90 13.92 17.13
C LEU A 205 40.08 13.70 18.09
N THR A 206 40.62 12.49 18.09
CA THR A 206 41.82 12.13 18.87
C THR A 206 43.01 12.96 18.45
N PHE A 207 43.22 13.17 17.14
CA PHE A 207 44.30 14.01 16.63
C PHE A 207 44.19 15.46 17.12
N LEU A 208 43.01 16.08 16.98
CA LEU A 208 42.78 17.47 17.39
C LEU A 208 42.98 17.66 18.90
N ILE A 209 42.39 16.76 19.71
CA ILE A 209 42.52 16.83 21.17
C ILE A 209 43.98 16.61 21.59
N SER A 210 44.64 15.60 21.01
CA SER A 210 46.04 15.30 21.32
C SER A 210 46.97 16.45 20.91
N PHE A 211 46.71 17.10 19.77
CA PHE A 211 47.51 18.22 19.30
C PHE A 211 47.44 19.43 20.24
N ILE A 212 46.23 19.78 20.69
CA ILE A 212 46.03 20.85 21.67
C ILE A 212 46.72 20.51 22.99
N CYS A 213 46.53 19.29 23.52
CA CYS A 213 47.18 18.86 24.76
C CYS A 213 48.70 18.87 24.66
N ASN A 214 49.26 18.38 23.54
CA ASN A 214 50.69 18.34 23.32
C ASN A 214 51.31 19.74 23.17
N ILE A 215 50.61 20.72 22.61
CA ILE A 215 51.07 22.12 22.60
C ILE A 215 51.15 22.68 24.02
N VAL A 216 50.17 22.39 24.87
CA VAL A 216 50.13 22.86 26.27
C VAL A 216 51.26 22.22 27.09
N ILE A 217 51.51 20.93 26.91
CA ILE A 217 52.49 20.17 27.71
C ILE A 217 53.94 20.40 27.25
N ILE A 218 54.19 20.32 25.94
CA ILE A 218 55.55 20.37 25.37
C ILE A 218 55.97 21.83 25.10
N GLY A 219 55.01 22.76 25.09
CA GLY A 219 55.23 24.18 24.83
C GLY A 219 55.19 24.54 23.34
N PRO A 220 54.92 25.82 23.02
CA PRO A 220 54.68 26.27 21.64
C PRO A 220 55.93 26.25 20.75
N ASN A 221 57.12 26.09 21.31
CA ASN A 221 58.38 26.08 20.55
C ASN A 221 58.65 24.74 19.84
N SER A 222 57.89 23.68 20.14
CA SER A 222 58.08 22.33 19.59
C SER A 222 56.88 21.82 18.78
N ILE A 223 56.27 22.68 17.95
CA ILE A 223 55.08 22.37 17.13
C ILE A 223 55.23 21.08 16.32
N ILE A 224 56.40 20.85 15.71
CA ILE A 224 56.67 19.65 14.90
C ILE A 224 56.57 18.37 15.74
N LYS A 225 57.10 18.37 16.98
CA LYS A 225 57.02 17.21 17.88
C LYS A 225 55.58 16.97 18.34
N SER A 226 54.84 18.04 18.63
CA SER A 226 53.41 17.97 18.99
C SER A 226 52.55 17.47 17.83
N LEU A 227 52.90 17.81 16.58
CA LEU A 227 52.21 17.32 15.39
C LEU A 227 52.44 15.82 15.16
N VAL A 228 53.71 15.38 15.19
CA VAL A 228 54.07 13.97 14.95
C VAL A 228 53.48 13.06 16.02
N SER A 229 53.59 13.42 17.30
CA SER A 229 53.02 12.64 18.40
C SER A 229 51.50 12.49 18.32
N SER A 230 50.79 13.55 17.91
CA SER A 230 49.34 13.54 17.73
C SER A 230 48.92 12.67 16.54
N LEU A 231 49.71 12.68 15.46
CA LEU A 231 49.47 11.82 14.30
C LEU A 231 49.66 10.33 14.64
N VAL A 232 50.73 9.99 15.37
CA VAL A 232 50.97 8.62 15.84
C VAL A 232 49.82 8.14 16.72
N THR A 233 49.35 8.96 17.65
CA THR A 233 48.21 8.63 18.53
C THR A 233 46.92 8.42 17.73
N SER A 234 46.69 9.24 16.71
CA SER A 234 45.53 9.10 15.82
C SER A 234 45.53 7.77 15.05
N ILE A 235 46.69 7.35 14.52
CA ILE A 235 46.85 6.05 13.83
C ILE A 235 46.65 4.88 14.81
N ILE A 236 47.22 4.98 16.01
CA ILE A 236 47.08 3.96 17.05
C ILE A 236 45.61 3.80 17.47
N VAL A 237 44.81 4.87 17.50
CA VAL A 237 43.39 4.77 17.81
C VAL A 237 42.56 4.26 16.62
N TYR A 238 42.95 4.62 15.39
CA TYR A 238 42.24 4.19 14.19
C TYR A 238 42.21 2.66 14.04
N ILE A 239 43.35 1.98 14.23
CA ILE A 239 43.47 0.53 13.98
C ILE A 239 42.54 -0.30 14.89
N PRO A 240 42.59 -0.20 16.24
CA PRO A 240 41.71 -0.95 17.13
C PRO A 240 40.24 -0.60 16.91
N THR A 241 39.92 0.68 16.69
CA THR A 241 38.54 1.12 16.44
C THR A 241 37.99 0.47 15.16
N SER A 242 38.79 0.42 14.10
CA SER A 242 38.39 -0.24 12.84
C SER A 242 38.17 -1.75 13.00
N LEU A 243 38.97 -2.40 13.84
CA LEU A 243 38.88 -3.83 14.12
C LEU A 243 37.62 -4.17 14.93
N LEU A 244 37.33 -3.39 15.98
CA LEU A 244 36.14 -3.54 16.81
C LEU A 244 34.85 -3.25 16.03
N MET A 245 34.92 -2.41 14.99
CA MET A 245 33.78 -2.08 14.14
C MET A 245 33.49 -3.13 13.06
N ARG A 246 34.28 -4.20 12.91
CA ARG A 246 34.06 -5.24 11.89
C ARG A 246 32.68 -5.93 11.92
N PRO A 247 32.07 -6.24 13.09
CA PRO A 247 30.75 -6.90 13.14
C PRO A 247 29.65 -6.14 12.38
N LYS A 248 29.78 -4.82 12.18
CA LYS A 248 28.84 -4.01 11.41
C LYS A 248 28.62 -4.52 9.98
N GLU A 249 29.66 -5.05 9.34
CA GLU A 249 29.56 -5.54 7.95
C GLU A 249 28.74 -6.83 7.89
N TYR A 250 28.91 -7.71 8.88
CA TYR A 250 28.09 -8.92 8.97
C TYR A 250 26.62 -8.60 9.23
N ILE A 251 26.34 -7.66 10.15
CA ILE A 251 24.98 -7.16 10.39
C ILE A 251 24.39 -6.54 9.12
N LYS A 252 25.18 -5.76 8.38
CA LYS A 252 24.76 -5.16 7.12
C LYS A 252 24.41 -6.24 6.08
N THR A 253 25.24 -7.26 5.91
CA THR A 253 24.93 -8.38 5.01
C THR A 253 23.65 -9.11 5.42
N GLU A 254 23.41 -9.29 6.71
CA GLU A 254 22.17 -9.91 7.19
C GLU A 254 20.93 -9.04 6.91
N LEU A 255 21.05 -7.72 7.04
CA LEU A 255 20.00 -6.77 6.64
C LEU A 255 19.76 -6.74 5.12
N GLU A 256 20.82 -6.86 4.32
CA GLU A 256 20.73 -6.99 2.86
C GLU A 256 19.97 -8.28 2.48
N ARG A 257 20.25 -9.39 3.15
CA ARG A 257 19.50 -10.65 2.97
C ARG A 257 18.02 -10.52 3.31
N ILE A 258 17.68 -9.84 4.41
CA ILE A 258 16.29 -9.52 4.77
C ILE A 258 15.62 -8.71 3.66
N THR A 259 16.32 -7.71 3.11
CA THR A 259 15.82 -6.89 1.99
C THR A 259 15.59 -7.72 0.72
N GLU A 260 16.41 -8.75 0.48
CA GLU A 260 16.26 -9.72 -0.61
C GLU A 260 15.25 -10.84 -0.30
N ASN A 261 14.51 -10.76 0.81
CA ASN A 261 13.55 -11.76 1.29
C ASN A 261 14.16 -13.15 1.63
N LYS A 262 15.44 -13.20 1.98
CA LYS A 262 16.15 -14.44 2.35
C LYS A 262 16.13 -14.67 3.87
N TYR A 263 15.02 -15.24 4.35
CA TYR A 263 14.78 -15.45 5.79
C TYR A 263 15.20 -16.84 6.33
N LEU A 264 15.75 -17.73 5.50
CA LEU A 264 15.99 -19.13 5.89
C LEU A 264 17.35 -19.38 6.55
N GLU A 265 18.37 -18.60 6.22
CA GLU A 265 19.70 -18.76 6.79
C GLU A 265 19.69 -18.37 8.28
N ASP A 266 20.34 -19.14 9.15
CA ASP A 266 20.46 -18.84 10.58
C ASP A 266 21.93 -18.63 10.92
N GLY A 267 22.18 -17.74 11.87
CA GLY A 267 23.52 -17.38 12.33
C GLY A 267 23.43 -16.63 13.66
N ASP A 268 24.58 -16.48 14.32
CA ASP A 268 24.74 -15.74 15.57
C ASP A 268 26.08 -15.00 15.55
N ILE A 269 26.14 -13.88 16.27
CA ILE A 269 27.37 -13.12 16.54
C ILE A 269 27.64 -13.21 18.05
N ALA A 270 28.89 -13.41 18.43
CA ALA A 270 29.35 -13.33 19.82
C ALA A 270 30.41 -12.24 19.95
N THR A 271 30.03 -11.07 20.47
CA THR A 271 30.92 -9.91 20.69
C THR A 271 30.84 -9.37 22.12
N GLY A 272 29.79 -9.70 22.88
CA GLY A 272 29.58 -9.20 24.23
C GLY A 272 29.32 -7.69 24.31
N ASP A 273 28.95 -7.07 23.19
CA ASP A 273 28.71 -5.63 23.07
C ASP A 273 27.38 -5.32 22.36
N PHE A 274 27.15 -4.04 22.04
CA PHE A 274 25.91 -3.59 21.40
C PHE A 274 25.65 -4.23 20.02
N PHE A 275 26.68 -4.75 19.33
CA PHE A 275 26.48 -5.41 18.04
C PHE A 275 25.76 -6.76 18.21
N GLU A 276 26.06 -7.49 19.28
CA GLU A 276 25.39 -8.74 19.62
C GLU A 276 23.92 -8.49 19.96
N GLU A 277 23.63 -7.46 20.75
CA GLU A 277 22.26 -7.06 21.06
C GLU A 277 21.48 -6.66 19.80
N LEU A 278 22.08 -5.83 18.94
CA LEU A 278 21.48 -5.42 17.67
C LEU A 278 21.19 -6.63 16.76
N PHE A 279 22.13 -7.56 16.65
CA PHE A 279 21.95 -8.77 15.86
C PHE A 279 20.84 -9.65 16.43
N ARG A 280 20.75 -9.78 17.76
CA ARG A 280 19.66 -10.51 18.43
C ARG A 280 18.28 -9.90 18.15
N LEU A 281 18.16 -8.58 18.11
CA LEU A 281 16.91 -7.90 17.73
C LEU A 281 16.54 -8.18 16.27
N ILE A 282 17.50 -8.12 15.35
CA ILE A 282 17.29 -8.45 13.93
C ILE A 282 16.84 -9.92 13.79
N LYS A 283 17.52 -10.85 14.47
CA LYS A 283 17.14 -12.27 14.51
C LYS A 283 15.75 -12.49 15.08
N GLY A 284 15.39 -11.74 16.13
CA GLY A 284 14.04 -11.72 16.69
C GLY A 284 12.98 -11.36 15.65
N HIS A 285 13.17 -10.26 14.92
CA HIS A 285 12.26 -9.84 13.86
C HIS A 285 12.19 -10.85 12.71
N LYS A 286 13.33 -11.36 12.26
CA LYS A 286 13.42 -12.41 11.23
C LYS A 286 12.62 -13.66 11.60
N ASN A 287 12.66 -14.06 12.87
CA ASN A 287 11.88 -15.19 13.38
C ASN A 287 10.37 -14.91 13.40
N VAL A 288 9.94 -13.69 13.70
CA VAL A 288 8.52 -13.30 13.61
C VAL A 288 8.03 -13.42 12.17
N ILE A 289 8.73 -12.78 11.22
CA ILE A 289 8.39 -12.81 9.80
C ILE A 289 8.36 -14.26 9.26
N LYS A 290 9.33 -15.10 9.65
CA LYS A 290 9.33 -16.52 9.26
C LYS A 290 8.09 -17.26 9.76
N LYS A 291 7.65 -17.02 10.99
CA LYS A 291 6.42 -17.61 11.53
C LYS A 291 5.18 -17.12 10.80
N ASP A 292 5.13 -15.82 10.49
CA ASP A 292 4.02 -15.22 9.75
C ASP A 292 3.91 -15.83 8.34
N PHE A 293 5.03 -16.01 7.62
CA PHE A 293 5.04 -16.67 6.32
C PHE A 293 4.51 -18.11 6.37
N VAL A 294 4.88 -18.88 7.40
CA VAL A 294 4.34 -20.24 7.60
C VAL A 294 2.84 -20.18 7.88
N GLY A 295 2.39 -19.24 8.72
CA GLY A 295 0.98 -19.02 9.01
C GLY A 295 0.16 -18.64 7.78
N PHE A 296 0.60 -17.65 7.00
CA PHE A 296 -0.07 -17.22 5.78
C PHE A 296 -0.13 -18.32 4.73
N LYS A 297 0.97 -19.07 4.55
CA LYS A 297 0.98 -20.20 3.63
C LYS A 297 0.01 -21.29 4.07
N GLY A 298 -0.01 -21.62 5.36
CA GLY A 298 -0.97 -22.58 5.93
C GLY A 298 -2.42 -22.18 5.66
N VAL A 299 -2.80 -20.93 5.99
CA VAL A 299 -4.16 -20.42 5.73
C VAL A 299 -4.48 -20.40 4.23
N THR A 300 -3.50 -20.06 3.38
CA THR A 300 -3.71 -20.04 1.92
C THR A 300 -3.96 -21.45 1.38
N ASP A 301 -3.18 -22.44 1.83
CA ASP A 301 -3.33 -23.83 1.43
C ASP A 301 -4.68 -24.41 1.93
N GLU A 302 -5.10 -24.05 3.14
CA GLU A 302 -6.42 -24.37 3.67
C GLU A 302 -7.56 -23.74 2.85
N MET A 303 -7.43 -22.46 2.48
CA MET A 303 -8.42 -21.76 1.65
C MET A 303 -8.54 -22.36 0.26
N ASN A 304 -7.41 -22.74 -0.36
CA ASN A 304 -7.43 -23.44 -1.65
C ASN A 304 -8.19 -24.77 -1.54
N THR A 305 -7.89 -25.57 -0.51
CA THR A 305 -8.59 -26.83 -0.24
C THR A 305 -10.09 -26.60 0.00
N PHE A 306 -10.45 -25.56 0.75
CA PHE A 306 -11.84 -25.19 1.01
C PHE A 306 -12.59 -24.78 -0.27
N VAL A 307 -11.97 -23.96 -1.12
CA VAL A 307 -12.54 -23.54 -2.41
C VAL A 307 -12.74 -24.76 -3.32
N ASP A 308 -11.77 -25.68 -3.37
CA ASP A 308 -11.89 -26.91 -4.14
C ASP A 308 -13.07 -27.78 -3.66
N ASN A 309 -13.26 -27.89 -2.35
CA ASN A 309 -14.42 -28.58 -1.77
C ASN A 309 -15.74 -27.91 -2.15
N ILE A 310 -15.83 -26.57 -2.09
CA ILE A 310 -17.03 -25.82 -2.52
C ILE A 310 -17.32 -26.04 -3.99
N ASN A 311 -16.29 -26.04 -4.84
CA ASN A 311 -16.44 -26.30 -6.27
C ASN A 311 -16.96 -27.72 -6.51
N GLY A 312 -16.46 -28.72 -5.76
CA GLY A 312 -16.98 -30.08 -5.80
C GLY A 312 -18.47 -30.19 -5.41
N ILE A 313 -18.88 -29.49 -4.36
CA ILE A 313 -20.28 -29.42 -3.93
C ILE A 313 -21.14 -28.73 -4.99
N SER A 314 -20.69 -27.58 -5.52
CA SER A 314 -21.40 -26.82 -6.55
C SER A 314 -21.61 -27.65 -7.82
N ASN A 315 -20.60 -28.40 -8.26
CA ASN A 315 -20.71 -29.29 -9.42
C ASN A 315 -21.72 -30.43 -9.16
N SER A 316 -21.71 -31.00 -7.96
CA SER A 316 -22.67 -32.04 -7.57
C SER A 316 -24.10 -31.51 -7.52
N MET A 317 -24.31 -30.28 -7.00
CA MET A 317 -25.60 -29.60 -6.99
C MET A 317 -26.08 -29.28 -8.41
N ASN A 318 -25.18 -28.86 -9.30
CA ASN A 318 -25.53 -28.61 -10.70
C ASN A 318 -26.00 -29.89 -11.38
N HIS A 319 -25.24 -30.99 -11.22
CA HIS A 319 -25.62 -32.29 -11.79
C HIS A 319 -26.97 -32.79 -11.23
N THR A 320 -27.17 -32.70 -9.91
CA THR A 320 -28.45 -33.06 -9.28
C THR A 320 -29.60 -32.20 -9.80
N SER A 321 -29.37 -30.91 -10.02
CA SER A 321 -30.40 -29.99 -10.56
C SER A 321 -30.75 -30.33 -12.02
N GLU A 322 -29.76 -30.71 -12.82
CA GLU A 322 -29.97 -31.20 -14.19
C GLU A 322 -30.78 -32.51 -14.19
N GLU A 323 -30.46 -33.45 -13.29
CA GLU A 323 -31.23 -34.69 -13.13
C GLU A 323 -32.68 -34.42 -12.72
N ILE A 324 -32.91 -33.57 -11.73
CA ILE A 324 -34.27 -33.17 -11.31
C ILE A 324 -35.01 -32.52 -12.46
N SER A 325 -34.37 -31.60 -13.20
CA SER A 325 -34.96 -30.97 -14.37
C SER A 325 -35.37 -32.01 -15.42
N GLY A 326 -34.50 -33.00 -15.69
CA GLY A 326 -34.79 -34.08 -16.62
C GLY A 326 -35.96 -34.96 -16.17
N VAL A 327 -36.06 -35.30 -14.88
CA VAL A 327 -37.20 -36.06 -14.33
C VAL A 327 -38.49 -35.24 -14.44
N VAL A 328 -38.45 -33.94 -14.12
CA VAL A 328 -39.62 -33.05 -14.26
C VAL A 328 -40.10 -32.97 -15.70
N GLU A 329 -39.16 -32.87 -16.65
CA GLU A 329 -39.47 -32.87 -18.09
C GLU A 329 -40.10 -34.20 -18.54
N GLN A 330 -39.57 -35.34 -18.10
CA GLN A 330 -40.16 -36.65 -18.37
C GLN A 330 -41.59 -36.79 -17.81
N VAL A 331 -41.82 -36.35 -16.57
CA VAL A 331 -43.16 -36.37 -15.95
C VAL A 331 -44.12 -35.48 -16.73
N ALA A 332 -43.68 -34.29 -17.16
CA ALA A 332 -44.50 -33.39 -17.98
C ALA A 332 -44.88 -34.05 -19.33
N ILE A 333 -43.93 -34.71 -20.00
CA ILE A 333 -44.18 -35.46 -21.24
C ILE A 333 -45.20 -36.59 -21.01
N VAL A 334 -45.02 -37.40 -19.96
CA VAL A 334 -45.95 -38.48 -19.62
C VAL A 334 -47.36 -37.94 -19.39
N GLN A 335 -47.48 -36.79 -18.72
CA GLN A 335 -48.78 -36.19 -18.44
C GLN A 335 -49.48 -35.67 -19.70
N LEU A 336 -48.71 -35.07 -20.63
CA LEU A 336 -49.21 -34.66 -21.94
C LEU A 336 -49.69 -35.86 -22.77
N VAL A 337 -48.94 -36.96 -22.77
CA VAL A 337 -49.33 -38.21 -23.44
C VAL A 337 -50.61 -38.78 -22.84
N LYS A 338 -50.71 -38.83 -21.50
CA LYS A 338 -51.89 -39.33 -20.80
C LYS A 338 -53.15 -38.50 -21.12
N GLN A 339 -53.01 -37.17 -21.15
CA GLN A 339 -54.08 -36.26 -21.53
C GLN A 339 -54.51 -36.46 -23.00
N ARG A 340 -53.56 -36.71 -23.90
CA ARG A 340 -53.83 -36.99 -25.31
C ARG A 340 -54.57 -38.32 -25.51
N ILE A 341 -54.21 -39.35 -24.73
CA ILE A 341 -54.92 -40.64 -24.72
C ILE A 341 -56.35 -40.49 -24.21
N GLN A 342 -56.55 -39.76 -23.10
CA GLN A 342 -57.90 -39.47 -22.58
C GLN A 342 -58.77 -38.73 -23.61
N ASN A 343 -58.22 -37.73 -24.30
CA ASN A 343 -58.94 -37.00 -25.34
C ASN A 343 -59.31 -37.89 -26.54
N MET A 344 -58.46 -38.87 -26.91
CA MET A 344 -58.80 -39.84 -27.96
C MET A 344 -59.88 -40.84 -27.51
N GLN A 345 -59.91 -41.24 -26.23
CA GLN A 345 -60.95 -42.13 -25.69
C GLN A 345 -62.33 -41.45 -25.59
N LEU A 346 -62.40 -40.12 -25.57
CA LEU A 346 -63.64 -39.35 -25.60
C LEU A 346 -64.19 -39.14 -27.03
N LEU A 347 -63.41 -39.48 -28.06
CA LEU A 347 -63.76 -39.34 -29.48
C LEU A 347 -64.23 -40.65 -30.13
N PHE A 348 -64.18 -41.77 -29.38
CA PHE A 348 -64.80 -43.06 -29.71
C PHE A 348 -65.92 -43.33 -28.72
#